data_AF-A0A3D3RKN9-F1
#
_entry.id   AF-A0A3D3RKN9-F1
#
_cell.length_a   1.000
_cell.length_b   1.000
_cell.length_c   1.000
_cell.angle_alpha   90.00
_cell.angle_beta   90.00
_cell.angle_gamma   90.00
#
_symmetry.space_group_name_H-M   'P 1'
#
loop_
_entity.id
_entity.type
_entity.pdbx_description
1 polymer ?
#
loop_
_entity_poly.entity_id
_entity_poly.type
_entity_poly.pdbx_seq_one_letter_code
_entity_poly.pdbx_strand_id
1 'polypeptide(L)'
;IPIVGAFLGCAVAMFLILTVNPIQVIWFFILFNVLQQFEGNVIYPRVVGSSVGLPAMWVLVAVTLGGSMLGIVGMLIYIPLFSVIYSLLREHINKKLRAEKVPPDKWKLKDE
;
A
#
# COMPACT_ATOMS: atom_id res chain seq x y z
N ILE A 1 -5.01 -4.39 2.72
CA ILE A 1 -4.56 -3.34 3.68
C ILE A 1 -4.28 -4.03 5.01
N PRO A 2 -3.00 -4.29 5.36
CA PRO A 2 -2.66 -5.07 6.55
C PRO A 2 -2.71 -4.28 7.86
N ILE A 3 -2.93 -2.96 7.82
CA ILE A 3 -2.79 -2.09 8.99
C ILE A 3 -4.01 -2.19 9.93
N VAL A 4 -5.22 -2.26 9.36
CA VAL A 4 -6.47 -2.25 10.15
C VAL A 4 -6.56 -3.48 11.07
N GLY A 5 -6.10 -4.64 10.59
CA GLY A 5 -6.09 -5.88 11.37
C GLY A 5 -5.13 -5.83 12.57
N ALA A 6 -3.95 -5.24 12.40
CA ALA A 6 -2.97 -5.11 13.49
C ALA A 6 -3.50 -4.22 14.62
N PHE A 7 -4.13 -3.09 14.29
CA PHE A 7 -4.73 -2.19 15.29
C PHE A 7 -5.95 -2.81 15.99
N LEU A 8 -6.83 -3.50 15.25
CA LEU A 8 -7.97 -4.22 15.84
C LEU A 8 -7.50 -5.35 16.77
N GLY A 9 -6.52 -6.15 16.34
CA GLY A 9 -5.94 -7.20 17.16
C GLY A 9 -5.29 -6.66 18.43
N CYS A 10 -4.58 -5.53 18.33
CA CYS A 10 -3.99 -4.84 19.47
C CYS A 10 -5.04 -4.35 20.47
N ALA A 11 -6.14 -3.76 19.99
CA ALA A 11 -7.24 -3.31 20.85
C ALA A 11 -7.86 -4.47 21.64
N VAL A 12 -8.13 -5.60 20.96
CA VAL A 12 -8.65 -6.82 21.62
C VAL A 12 -7.64 -7.39 22.61
N ALA A 13 -6.36 -7.47 22.24
CA ALA A 13 -5.29 -7.98 23.11
C ALA A 13 -5.14 -7.11 24.38
N MET A 14 -5.13 -5.79 24.24
CA MET A 14 -5.07 -4.87 25.39
C MET A 14 -6.28 -5.05 26.31
N PHE A 15 -7.50 -5.20 25.77
CA PHE A 15 -8.70 -5.43 26.56
C PHE A 15 -8.63 -6.73 27.37
N LEU A 16 -8.13 -7.82 26.77
CA LEU A 16 -7.94 -9.08 27.46
C LEU A 16 -6.89 -8.99 28.57
N ILE A 17 -5.73 -8.36 28.29
CA ILE A 17 -4.64 -8.22 29.26
C ILE A 17 -5.05 -7.33 30.43
N LEU A 18 -5.83 -6.27 30.20
CA LEU A 18 -6.39 -5.42 31.25
C LEU A 18 -7.21 -6.21 32.27
N THR A 19 -7.89 -7.28 31.83
CA THR A 19 -8.73 -8.12 32.68
C THR A 19 -7.90 -9.02 33.60
N VAL A 20 -6.67 -9.36 33.20
CA VAL A 20 -5.77 -10.24 33.97
C VAL A 20 -4.80 -9.44 34.84
N ASN A 21 -4.08 -8.48 34.24
CA ASN A 21 -3.12 -7.64 34.94
C ASN A 21 -2.96 -6.27 34.24
N PRO A 22 -3.46 -5.18 34.84
CA PRO A 22 -3.43 -3.84 34.23
C PRO A 22 -2.03 -3.32 33.94
N ILE A 23 -1.03 -3.68 34.75
CA ILE A 23 0.35 -3.23 34.59
C ILE A 23 1.00 -3.88 33.37
N GLN A 24 0.63 -5.13 33.05
CA GLN A 24 1.12 -5.83 31.87
C GLN A 24 0.65 -5.18 30.57
N VAL A 25 -0.48 -4.46 30.57
CA VAL A 25 -0.97 -3.78 29.36
C VAL A 25 0.01 -2.69 28.89
N ILE A 26 0.65 -2.01 29.83
CA ILE A 26 1.61 -0.93 29.53
C ILE A 26 2.84 -1.53 28.82
N TRP A 27 3.35 -2.64 29.36
CA TRP A 27 4.48 -3.37 28.75
C TRP A 27 4.13 -3.91 27.37
N PHE A 28 2.95 -4.50 27.20
CA PHE A 28 2.46 -4.96 25.91
C PHE A 28 2.35 -3.80 24.90
N PHE A 29 1.78 -2.67 25.30
CA PHE A 29 1.60 -1.51 24.42
C PHE A 29 2.95 -0.96 23.93
N ILE A 30 3.93 -0.82 24.83
CA ILE A 30 5.28 -0.37 24.47
C ILE A 30 5.91 -1.34 23.47
N LEU A 31 5.86 -2.64 23.75
CA LEU A 31 6.45 -3.67 22.89
C LEU A 31 5.77 -3.74 21.52
N PHE A 32 4.44 -3.64 21.49
CA PHE A 32 3.65 -3.56 20.27
C PHE A 32 4.01 -2.33 19.43
N ASN A 33 4.20 -1.17 20.07
CA ASN A 33 4.59 0.05 19.37
C ASN A 33 5.97 -0.10 18.71
N VAL A 34 6.95 -0.66 19.43
CA VAL A 34 8.28 -0.95 18.88
C VAL A 34 8.20 -1.92 17.70
N LEU A 35 7.40 -2.98 17.81
CA LEU A 35 7.17 -3.92 16.72
C LEU A 35 6.53 -3.23 15.51
N GLN A 36 5.52 -2.37 15.69
CA GLN A 36 4.90 -1.62 14.60
C GLN A 36 5.87 -0.66 13.92
N GLN A 37 6.76 0.00 14.67
CA GLN A 37 7.81 0.83 14.08
C GLN A 37 8.80 0.00 13.26
N PHE A 38 9.18 -1.19 13.74
CA PHE A 38 10.06 -2.09 12.99
C PHE A 38 9.38 -2.63 11.73
N GLU A 39 8.10 -2.99 11.81
CA GLU A 39 7.31 -3.39 10.66
C GLU A 39 7.23 -2.27 9.62
N GLY A 40 6.82 -1.06 10.02
CA GLY A 40 6.64 0.06 9.10
C GLY A 40 7.95 0.54 8.45
N ASN A 41 9.04 0.59 9.21
CA ASN A 41 10.29 1.20 8.74
C ASN A 41 11.26 0.21 8.09
N VAL A 42 11.19 -1.09 8.44
CA VAL A 42 12.20 -2.08 8.02
C VAL A 42 11.59 -3.22 7.23
N ILE A 43 10.55 -3.86 7.77
CA ILE A 43 9.96 -5.06 7.15
C ILE A 43 9.14 -4.65 5.93
N TYR A 44 8.25 -3.66 6.08
CA TYR A 44 7.35 -3.20 5.04
C TYR A 44 8.10 -2.84 3.75
N PRO A 45 9.09 -1.93 3.73
CA PRO A 45 9.79 -1.58 2.49
C PRO A 45 10.53 -2.76 1.86
N ARG A 46 11.04 -3.72 2.66
CA ARG A 46 11.71 -4.91 2.13
C ARG A 46 10.75 -5.94 1.54
N VAL A 47 9.55 -6.07 2.12
CA VAL A 47 8.55 -7.04 1.69
C VAL A 47 7.71 -6.52 0.52
N VAL A 48 7.34 -5.24 0.53
CA VAL A 48 6.45 -4.65 -0.49
C VAL A 48 7.20 -3.93 -1.62
N GLY A 49 8.50 -3.70 -1.50
CA GLY A 49 9.34 -3.10 -2.54
C GLY A 49 8.87 -1.72 -3.01
N SER A 50 9.23 -1.34 -4.24
CA SER A 50 8.82 -0.09 -4.88
C SER A 50 7.34 -0.11 -5.28
N SER A 51 6.47 0.07 -4.28
CA SER A 51 5.10 0.60 -4.30
C SER A 51 4.32 0.48 -5.62
N VAL A 52 3.58 -0.62 -5.85
CA VAL A 52 2.41 -0.78 -6.75
C VAL A 52 2.57 -0.32 -8.23
N GLY A 53 3.70 0.29 -8.61
CA GLY A 53 3.99 0.91 -9.90
C GLY A 53 3.03 2.03 -10.34
N LEU A 54 2.08 2.47 -9.51
CA LEU A 54 0.98 3.34 -9.94
C LEU A 54 1.26 4.82 -9.58
N PRO A 55 1.34 5.73 -10.56
CA PRO A 55 1.53 7.16 -10.29
C PRO A 55 0.40 7.74 -9.43
N ALA A 56 0.71 8.73 -8.58
CA ALA A 56 -0.23 9.34 -7.65
C ALA A 56 -1.53 9.85 -8.31
N MET A 57 -1.44 10.35 -9.54
CA MET A 57 -2.60 10.79 -10.31
C MET A 57 -3.61 9.66 -10.55
N TRP A 58 -3.15 8.46 -10.93
CA TRP A 58 -4.02 7.30 -11.13
C TRP A 58 -4.61 6.77 -9.83
N VAL A 59 -3.89 6.90 -8.71
CA VAL A 59 -4.42 6.58 -7.38
C VAL A 59 -5.59 7.51 -7.04
N LEU A 60 -5.45 8.82 -7.31
CA LEU A 60 -6.52 9.79 -7.06
C LEU A 60 -7.77 9.49 -7.90
N VAL A 61 -7.60 9.13 -9.18
CA VAL A 61 -8.70 8.69 -10.05
C VAL A 61 -9.37 7.43 -9.50
N ALA A 62 -8.59 6.42 -9.11
CA ALA A 62 -9.11 5.18 -8.56
C ALA A 62 -9.90 5.39 -7.26
N VAL A 63 -9.40 6.25 -6.36
CA VAL A 63 -10.07 6.58 -5.09
C VAL A 63 -11.34 7.39 -5.33
N THR A 64 -11.32 8.35 -6.25
CA THR A 64 -12.49 9.19 -6.55
C THR A 64 -13.61 8.37 -7.17
N LEU A 65 -13.28 7.51 -8.14
CA LEU A 65 -14.26 6.65 -8.82
C LEU A 65 -14.73 5.50 -7.92
N GLY A 66 -13.80 4.81 -7.24
CA GLY A 66 -14.16 3.73 -6.32
C GLY A 66 -14.98 4.24 -5.14
N GLY A 67 -14.60 5.41 -4.60
CA GLY A 67 -15.29 6.08 -3.50
C GLY A 67 -16.72 6.50 -3.83
N SER A 68 -16.95 7.04 -5.03
CA SER A 68 -18.29 7.47 -5.44
C SER A 68 -19.25 6.31 -5.72
N MET A 69 -18.74 5.14 -6.12
CA MET A 69 -19.59 3.99 -6.48
C MET A 69 -19.94 3.10 -5.29
N LEU A 70 -18.94 2.65 -4.52
CA LEU A 70 -19.12 1.68 -3.44
C LEU A 70 -18.51 2.16 -2.11
N GLY A 71 -18.24 3.47 -1.98
CA GLY A 71 -17.60 4.04 -0.81
C GLY A 71 -16.21 3.47 -0.57
N ILE A 72 -15.90 3.19 0.70
CA ILE A 72 -14.59 2.67 1.12
C ILE A 72 -14.26 1.36 0.39
N VAL A 73 -15.23 0.45 0.24
CA VAL A 73 -15.02 -0.84 -0.43
C VAL A 73 -14.62 -0.64 -1.89
N GLY A 74 -15.27 0.31 -2.57
CA GLY A 74 -14.93 0.63 -3.96
C GLY A 74 -13.53 1.19 -4.11
N MET A 75 -13.08 2.05 -3.18
CA MET A 75 -11.70 2.53 -3.16
C MET A 75 -10.70 1.37 -3.09
N LEU A 76 -10.98 0.36 -2.25
CA LEU A 76 -10.09 -0.81 -2.08
C LEU A 76 -9.95 -1.66 -3.34
N ILE A 77 -11.04 -1.80 -4.10
CA ILE A 77 -11.08 -2.61 -5.32
C ILE A 77 -10.53 -1.84 -6.51
N TYR A 78 -10.80 -0.53 -6.60
CA TYR A 78 -10.40 0.28 -7.74
C TYR A 78 -8.90 0.55 -7.79
N ILE A 79 -8.22 0.72 -6.64
CA ILE A 79 -6.76 0.91 -6.62
C ILE A 79 -6.00 -0.21 -7.35
N PRO A 80 -6.16 -1.51 -7.00
CA PRO A 80 -5.48 -2.59 -7.70
C PRO A 80 -6.00 -2.75 -9.15
N LEU A 81 -7.28 -2.50 -9.41
CA LEU A 81 -7.82 -2.56 -10.77
C LEU A 81 -7.13 -1.55 -11.71
N PHE A 82 -7.02 -0.29 -11.28
CA PHE A 82 -6.31 0.74 -12.03
C PHE A 82 -4.81 0.50 -12.11
N SER A 83 -4.20 -0.10 -11.08
CA SER A 83 -2.80 -0.53 -11.13
C SER A 83 -2.57 -1.54 -12.26
N VAL A 84 -3.44 -2.55 -12.39
CA VAL A 84 -3.36 -3.54 -13.48
C VAL A 84 -3.55 -2.88 -14.84
N ILE A 85 -4.58 -2.04 -15.00
CA ILE A 85 -4.86 -1.33 -16.26
C ILE A 85 -3.67 -0.47 -16.68
N TYR A 86 -3.14 0.32 -15.75
CA TYR A 86 -1.96 1.16 -15.99
C TYR A 86 -0.74 0.33 -16.36
N SER A 87 -0.49 -0.78 -15.66
CA SER A 87 0.64 -1.67 -15.93
C SER A 87 0.55 -2.27 -17.34
N LEU A 88 -0.64 -2.75 -17.75
CA LEU A 88 -0.87 -3.30 -19.09
C LEU A 88 -0.70 -2.25 -20.19
N LEU A 89 -1.25 -1.05 -20.00
CA LEU A 89 -1.07 0.08 -20.93
C LEU A 89 0.41 0.46 -21.07
N ARG A 90 1.11 0.60 -19.93
CA ARG A 90 2.53 0.92 -19.89
C ARG A 90 3.35 -0.14 -20.62
N GLU A 91 3.07 -1.43 -20.39
CA GLU A 91 3.74 -2.52 -21.09
C GLU A 91 3.48 -2.48 -22.60
N HIS A 92 2.23 -2.24 -23.01
CA HIS A 92 1.85 -2.19 -24.42
C HIS A 92 2.53 -1.02 -25.16
N ILE A 93 2.55 0.18 -24.57
CA ILE A 93 3.22 1.35 -25.14
C ILE A 93 4.73 1.10 -25.22
N ASN A 94 5.33 0.58 -24.15
CA ASN A 94 6.75 0.27 -24.13
C ASN A 94 7.15 -0.78 -25.18
N LYS A 95 6.29 -1.77 -25.45
CA LYS A 95 6.50 -2.75 -26.54
C LYS A 95 6.49 -2.06 -27.91
N LYS A 96 5.53 -1.16 -28.17
CA LYS A 96 5.48 -0.40 -29.44
C LYS A 96 6.69 0.51 -29.63
N LEU A 97 7.07 1.28 -28.62
CA LEU A 97 8.23 2.19 -28.69
C LEU A 97 9.53 1.43 -28.98
N ARG A 98 9.69 0.23 -28.42
CA ARG A 98 10.83 -0.64 -28.72
C ARG A 98 10.79 -1.19 -30.15
N ALA A 99 9.62 -1.56 -30.65
CA ALA A 99 9.46 -2.02 -32.04
C ALA A 99 9.81 -0.92 -33.05
N GLU A 100 9.48 0.34 -32.74
CA GLU A 100 9.81 1.51 -33.56
C GLU A 100 11.25 2.03 -33.33
N LYS A 101 12.07 1.35 -32.53
CA LYS A 101 13.47 1.73 -32.19
C LYS A 101 13.59 3.16 -31.65
N VAL A 102 12.57 3.66 -30.96
CA VAL A 102 12.63 5.00 -30.35
C VAL A 102 13.71 4.97 -29.25
N PRO A 103 14.71 5.88 -29.30
CA PRO A 103 15.77 5.92 -28.31
C PRO A 103 15.18 6.02 -26.90
N PRO A 104 15.62 5.19 -25.94
CA PRO A 104 15.08 5.17 -24.58
C PRO A 104 15.19 6.53 -23.89
N ASP A 105 16.18 7.35 -24.26
CA ASP A 105 16.46 8.67 -23.70
C ASP A 105 15.35 9.70 -23.97
N LYS A 106 14.48 9.45 -24.95
CA LYS A 106 13.38 10.37 -25.32
C LYS A 106 12.11 10.17 -24.50
N TRP A 107 11.97 9.06 -23.79
CA TRP A 107 10.71 8.70 -23.12
C TRP A 107 10.87 8.04 -21.76
N LYS A 108 12.07 7.53 -21.42
CA LYS A 108 12.43 7.31 -20.03
C LYS A 108 12.89 8.65 -19.46
N LEU A 109 12.01 9.30 -18.71
CA LEU A 109 12.42 10.38 -17.82
C LEU A 109 13.50 9.81 -16.90
N LYS A 110 14.64 10.50 -16.83
CA LYS A 110 15.78 10.12 -16.00
C LYS A 110 15.25 9.94 -14.58
N ASP A 111 15.27 8.70 -14.09
CA ASP A 111 14.75 8.36 -12.78
C ASP A 111 15.60 9.11 -11.73
N GLU A 112 15.08 10.23 -11.21
CA GLU A 112 15.56 10.92 -10.00
C GLU A 112 14.91 10.32 -8.75
#